data_AF-A0A6A5WS83-F1
#
_entry.id   AF-A0A6A5WS83-F1
#
_cell.length_a   1.000
_cell.length_b   1.000
_cell.length_c   1.000
_cell.angle_alpha   90.00
_cell.angle_beta   90.00
_cell.angle_gamma   90.00
#
_symmetry.space_group_name_H-M   'P 1'
#
loop_
_entity.id
_entity.type
_entity.pdbx_description
1 polymer ?
#
loop_
_entity_poly.entity_id
_entity_poly.type
_entity_poly.pdbx_seq_one_letter_code
_entity_poly.pdbx_strand_id
1 'polypeptide(L)'
;QIIAGLPDAETAGNIVTFVFSMTLVLNGVMQPPNALPGFWIFMYHVSPLTYWVAGVAGVADVGLGGKPVNCTSNELAIFNPPSGQSCPAYIFSYATAAGGNLFNPEATTQCQYCPVSNSDQFLSFVAISYLHGWRNFGLVWAYICFRNFMAVVFYYRL
;
A
#
# COMPACT_ATOMS: atom_id res chain seq x y z
N GLN A 1 -6.21 4.86 23.18
CA GLN A 1 -6.18 5.06 24.65
C GLN A 1 -7.01 6.27 25.08
N ILE A 2 -7.85 6.80 24.20
CA ILE A 2 -8.69 7.98 24.48
C ILE A 2 -9.80 7.64 25.51
N ILE A 3 -10.16 6.35 25.64
CA ILE A 3 -11.21 5.84 26.54
C ILE A 3 -10.83 5.91 28.02
N ALA A 4 -9.54 5.81 28.37
CA ALA A 4 -9.12 5.85 29.78
C ALA A 4 -9.02 7.29 30.34
N GLY A 5 -8.96 8.30 29.46
CA GLY A 5 -8.85 9.71 29.84
C GLY A 5 -10.16 10.49 29.79
N LEU A 6 -11.25 9.87 29.34
CA LEU A 6 -12.57 10.48 29.26
C LEU A 6 -13.52 9.81 30.26
N PRO A 7 -14.36 10.59 30.96
CA PRO A 7 -15.33 10.05 31.92
C PRO A 7 -16.45 9.23 31.23
N ASP A 8 -16.70 9.48 29.94
CA ASP A 8 -17.76 8.85 29.16
C ASP A 8 -17.22 7.92 28.07
N ALA A 9 -17.53 6.63 28.19
CA ALA A 9 -17.12 5.59 27.24
C ALA A 9 -17.74 5.78 25.84
N GLU A 10 -18.95 6.35 25.77
CA GLU A 10 -19.68 6.53 24.51
C GLU A 10 -19.05 7.64 23.65
N THR A 11 -18.77 8.80 24.26
CA THR A 11 -18.05 9.91 23.59
C THR A 11 -16.65 9.49 23.18
N ALA A 12 -15.95 8.74 24.04
CA ALA A 12 -14.64 8.20 23.70
C ALA A 12 -14.70 7.22 22.52
N GLY A 13 -15.72 6.36 22.46
CA GLY A 13 -15.93 5.42 21.37
C GLY A 13 -16.15 6.12 20.03
N ASN A 14 -16.96 7.18 20.01
CA ASN A 14 -17.24 7.95 18.80
C ASN A 14 -15.99 8.66 18.27
N ILE A 15 -15.21 9.29 19.15
CA ILE A 15 -13.95 9.96 18.78
C ILE A 15 -12.93 8.94 18.25
N VAL A 16 -12.77 7.80 18.93
CA VAL A 16 -11.84 6.74 18.48
C VAL A 16 -12.24 6.21 17.11
N THR A 17 -13.54 5.99 16.87
CA THR A 17 -14.04 5.48 15.60
C THR A 17 -13.79 6.47 14.47
N PHE A 18 -14.00 7.77 14.72
CA PHE A 18 -13.71 8.82 13.75
C PHE A 18 -12.22 8.88 13.40
N VAL A 19 -11.34 8.93 14.40
CA VAL A 19 -9.88 8.96 14.19
C VAL A 19 -9.40 7.69 13.51
N PHE A 20 -9.95 6.53 13.85
CA PHE A 20 -9.61 5.25 13.21
C PHE A 20 -10.00 5.23 11.73
N SER A 21 -11.24 5.61 11.41
CA SER A 21 -11.72 5.70 10.02
C SER A 21 -10.82 6.61 9.19
N MET A 22 -10.47 7.77 9.73
CA MET A 22 -9.61 8.76 9.10
C MET A 22 -8.17 8.26 8.89
N THR A 23 -7.63 7.53 9.87
CA THR A 23 -6.32 6.87 9.77
C THR A 23 -6.32 5.75 8.74
N LEU A 24 -7.44 5.03 8.58
CA LEU A 24 -7.61 3.92 7.65
C LEU A 24 -7.77 4.37 6.19
N VAL A 25 -8.36 5.54 5.94
CA VAL A 25 -8.46 6.10 4.59
C VAL A 25 -7.11 6.69 4.12
N LEU A 26 -6.30 7.18 5.06
CA LEU A 26 -5.08 7.95 4.78
C LEU A 26 -3.79 7.17 5.12
N ASN A 27 -3.89 5.84 5.21
CA ASN A 27 -2.79 4.93 5.53
C ASN A 27 -1.83 4.65 4.36
N GLY A 28 -2.09 5.20 3.16
CA GLY A 28 -1.23 5.03 1.99
C GLY A 28 -1.50 3.79 1.12
N VAL A 29 -2.27 2.83 1.64
CA VAL A 29 -2.61 1.57 0.92
C VAL A 29 -3.75 1.80 -0.05
N MET A 30 -4.76 2.57 0.36
CA MET A 30 -5.91 2.92 -0.48
C MET A 30 -5.58 4.03 -1.49
N GLN A 31 -4.72 4.97 -1.11
CA GLN A 31 -4.20 6.00 -2.00
C GLN A 31 -2.69 6.17 -1.79
N PRO A 32 -1.87 6.12 -2.85
CA PRO A 32 -0.44 6.32 -2.71
C PRO A 32 -0.13 7.72 -2.16
N PRO A 33 0.97 7.91 -1.40
CA PRO A 33 1.35 9.18 -0.78
C PRO A 33 1.42 10.36 -1.76
N ASN A 34 1.62 10.09 -3.04
CA ASN A 34 1.68 11.09 -4.12
C ASN A 34 0.30 11.65 -4.54
N ALA A 35 -0.80 10.96 -4.21
CA ALA A 35 -2.16 11.38 -4.54
C ALA A 35 -2.84 12.15 -3.39
N LEU A 36 -2.15 12.31 -2.26
CA LEU A 36 -2.67 12.98 -1.07
C LEU A 36 -2.39 14.49 -1.13
N PRO A 37 -3.36 15.35 -0.79
CA PRO A 37 -3.11 16.79 -0.65
C PRO A 37 -2.06 17.01 0.44
N GLY A 38 -1.06 17.87 0.18
CA GLY A 38 0.12 18.03 1.06
C GLY A 38 -0.18 18.32 2.54
N PHE A 39 -1.35 18.90 2.85
CA PHE A 39 -1.80 19.09 4.23
C PHE A 39 -2.01 17.76 4.99
N TRP A 40 -2.47 16.69 4.32
CA TRP A 40 -2.80 15.40 4.95
C TRP A 40 -1.60 14.46 5.10
N ILE A 41 -0.42 14.86 4.62
CA ILE A 41 0.79 14.04 4.67
C ILE A 41 1.26 13.79 6.11
N PHE A 42 0.96 14.71 7.04
CA PHE A 42 1.28 14.51 8.46
C PHE A 42 0.58 13.26 9.01
N MET A 43 -0.64 12.99 8.56
CA MET A 43 -1.45 11.91 9.12
C MET A 43 -1.02 10.55 8.58
N TYR A 44 -0.49 10.51 7.35
CA TYR A 44 0.22 9.35 6.81
C TYR A 44 1.43 8.98 7.70
N HIS A 45 2.18 9.97 8.20
CA HIS A 45 3.31 9.74 9.12
C HIS A 45 2.90 9.41 10.56
N VAL A 46 1.71 9.81 11.00
CA VAL A 46 1.22 9.51 12.35
C VAL A 46 0.51 8.16 12.39
N SER A 47 0.03 7.66 11.24
CA SER A 47 -0.70 6.41 11.11
C SER A 47 0.18 5.19 11.45
N PRO A 48 -0.07 4.47 12.56
CA PRO A 48 0.65 3.24 12.85
C PRO A 48 0.32 2.13 11.83
N LEU A 49 -0.85 2.21 11.17
CA LEU A 49 -1.26 1.29 10.11
C LEU A 49 -0.34 1.38 8.89
N THR A 50 0.13 2.58 8.55
CA THR A 50 1.09 2.79 7.46
C THR A 50 2.40 2.05 7.73
N TYR A 51 2.96 2.18 8.94
CA TYR A 51 4.18 1.48 9.31
C TYR A 51 3.98 -0.03 9.43
N TRP A 52 2.79 -0.48 9.86
CA TRP A 52 2.47 -1.91 9.94
C TRP A 52 2.40 -2.54 8.55
N VAL A 53 1.66 -1.96 7.61
CA VAL A 53 1.57 -2.48 6.25
C VAL A 53 2.92 -2.38 5.54
N ALA A 54 3.63 -1.26 5.67
CA ALA A 54 4.97 -1.12 5.08
C ALA A 54 6.00 -2.07 5.69
N GLY A 55 5.90 -2.37 7.00
CA GLY A 55 6.75 -3.34 7.68
C GLY A 55 6.47 -4.77 7.24
N VAL A 56 5.20 -5.19 7.22
CA VAL A 56 4.79 -6.53 6.78
C VAL A 56 5.12 -6.76 5.30
N ALA A 57 4.80 -5.79 4.44
CA ALA A 57 5.13 -5.87 3.02
C ALA A 57 6.65 -5.89 2.77
N GLY A 58 7.43 -5.10 3.52
CA GLY A 58 8.89 -5.14 3.43
C GLY A 58 9.50 -6.47 3.88
N VAL A 59 8.97 -7.09 4.93
CA VAL A 59 9.41 -8.44 5.37
C VAL A 59 8.99 -9.53 4.38
N ALA A 60 7.79 -9.40 3.78
CA ALA A 60 7.33 -10.29 2.72
C ALA A 60 8.24 -10.17 1.48
N ASP A 61 8.70 -8.98 1.13
CA ASP A 61 9.62 -8.74 0.01
C ASP A 61 11.01 -9.37 0.24
N VAL A 62 11.50 -9.43 1.48
CA VAL A 62 12.72 -10.21 1.82
C VAL A 62 12.59 -11.70 1.50
N GLY A 63 11.38 -12.26 1.53
CA GLY A 63 11.12 -13.65 1.18
C GLY A 63 10.57 -13.88 -0.24
N LEU A 64 10.09 -12.84 -0.93
CA LEU A 64 9.33 -12.94 -2.18
C LEU A 64 9.80 -11.98 -3.28
N GLY A 65 10.81 -11.15 -3.02
CA GLY A 65 11.34 -10.15 -3.94
C GLY A 65 11.82 -10.78 -5.24
N GLY A 66 11.48 -10.15 -6.36
CA GLY A 66 11.80 -10.64 -7.70
C GLY A 66 10.95 -11.82 -8.20
N LYS A 67 9.80 -12.12 -7.58
CA LYS A 67 8.90 -13.13 -8.13
C LYS A 67 8.13 -12.56 -9.33
N PRO A 68 8.11 -13.27 -10.48
CA PRO A 68 7.33 -12.85 -11.63
C PRO A 68 5.85 -12.87 -11.28
N VAL A 69 5.18 -11.76 -11.49
CA VAL A 69 3.72 -11.64 -11.26
C VAL A 69 3.02 -12.15 -12.51
N ASN A 70 2.23 -13.21 -12.37
CA ASN A 70 1.31 -13.66 -13.41
C ASN A 70 -0.05 -13.03 -13.14
N CYS A 71 -0.42 -12.02 -13.93
CA CYS A 71 -1.76 -11.41 -13.86
C CYS A 71 -2.85 -12.47 -14.12
N THR A 72 -3.92 -12.40 -13.33
CA THR A 72 -5.15 -13.17 -13.59
C THR A 72 -6.00 -12.48 -14.65
N SER A 73 -6.99 -13.16 -15.22
CA SER A 73 -7.85 -12.64 -16.30
C SER A 73 -8.58 -11.33 -15.95
N ASN A 74 -8.82 -11.06 -14.66
CA ASN A 74 -9.44 -9.82 -14.18
C ASN A 74 -8.48 -8.63 -14.08
N GLU A 75 -7.16 -8.86 -14.12
CA GLU A 75 -6.13 -7.82 -14.04
C GLU A 75 -5.52 -7.50 -15.41
N LEU A 76 -5.93 -8.23 -16.45
CA LEU A 76 -5.51 -7.99 -17.82
C LEU A 76 -6.23 -6.76 -18.38
N ALA A 77 -5.46 -5.77 -18.82
CA ALA A 77 -5.98 -4.69 -19.62
C ALA A 77 -6.26 -5.22 -21.03
N ILE A 78 -7.55 -5.32 -21.38
CA ILE A 78 -8.00 -5.75 -22.71
C ILE A 78 -8.27 -4.51 -23.55
N PHE A 79 -7.53 -4.35 -24.64
CA PHE A 79 -7.77 -3.26 -25.59
C PHE A 79 -7.56 -3.72 -27.03
N ASN A 80 -8.08 -2.93 -27.97
CA ASN A 80 -7.92 -3.17 -29.41
C ASN A 80 -6.92 -2.18 -29.99
N PRO A 81 -5.89 -2.62 -30.73
CA PRO A 81 -4.95 -1.72 -31.38
C PRO A 81 -5.63 -1.02 -32.57
N PRO A 82 -5.18 0.19 -32.95
CA PRO A 82 -5.66 0.86 -34.15
C PRO A 82 -5.38 0.03 -35.42
N SER A 83 -6.23 0.20 -36.44
CA SER A 83 -6.21 -0.60 -37.66
C SER A 83 -4.82 -0.62 -38.32
N GLY A 84 -4.22 -1.81 -38.40
CA GLY A 84 -2.94 -2.03 -39.09
C GLY A 84 -1.71 -2.22 -38.18
N GLN A 85 -1.84 -2.19 -36.85
CA GLN A 85 -0.74 -2.53 -35.93
C GLN A 85 -1.00 -3.84 -35.17
N SER A 86 0.05 -4.63 -34.93
CA SER A 86 0.01 -5.79 -34.04
C SER A 86 0.06 -5.36 -32.58
N CYS A 87 -0.56 -6.12 -31.66
CA CYS A 87 -0.51 -5.85 -30.21
C CYS A 87 0.90 -5.54 -29.69
N PRO A 88 1.95 -6.33 -30.00
CA PRO A 88 3.30 -6.04 -29.55
C PRO A 88 3.87 -4.75 -30.14
N ALA A 89 3.57 -4.41 -31.40
CA ALA A 89 4.08 -3.18 -32.03
C ALA A 89 3.49 -1.91 -31.39
N TYR A 90 2.21 -1.93 -31.04
CA TYR A 90 1.54 -0.80 -30.38
C TYR A 90 2.02 -0.62 -28.94
N ILE A 91 2.18 -1.73 -28.20
CA ILE A 91 2.60 -1.67 -26.79
C ILE A 91 4.09 -1.45 -26.64
N PHE A 92 4.95 -1.78 -27.59
CA PHE A 92 6.41 -1.80 -27.39
C PHE A 92 6.98 -0.53 -26.76
N SER A 93 6.56 0.65 -27.23
CA SER A 93 6.97 1.94 -26.66
C SER A 93 6.46 2.14 -25.23
N TYR A 94 5.24 1.67 -24.94
CA TYR A 94 4.63 1.73 -23.62
C TYR A 94 5.22 0.70 -22.64
N ALA A 95 5.40 -0.55 -23.05
CA ALA A 95 6.03 -1.60 -22.24
C ALA A 95 7.50 -1.29 -21.92
N THR A 96 8.21 -0.59 -22.82
CA THR A 96 9.58 -0.12 -22.53
C THR A 96 9.59 0.97 -21.45
N ALA A 97 8.56 1.82 -21.41
CA ALA A 97 8.46 2.93 -20.45
C ALA A 97 7.85 2.53 -19.09
N ALA A 98 6.80 1.71 -19.12
CA ALA A 98 6.02 1.32 -17.93
C ALA A 98 6.40 -0.08 -17.38
N GLY A 99 7.04 -0.93 -18.19
CA GLY A 99 7.18 -2.35 -17.91
C GLY A 99 5.84 -3.10 -18.00
N GLY A 100 5.89 -4.43 -18.13
CA GLY A 100 4.69 -5.27 -18.25
C GLY A 100 4.89 -6.43 -19.21
N ASN A 101 4.01 -7.43 -19.14
CA ASN A 101 4.07 -8.63 -19.97
C ASN A 101 2.80 -8.78 -20.83
N LEU A 102 3.00 -9.27 -22.05
CA LEU A 102 1.93 -9.63 -22.98
C LEU A 102 1.68 -11.13 -22.91
N PHE A 103 0.42 -11.52 -22.74
CA PHE A 103 0.03 -12.94 -22.75
C PHE A 103 -0.28 -13.47 -24.15
N ASN A 104 -0.60 -12.58 -25.10
CA ASN A 104 -0.92 -12.96 -26.47
C ASN A 104 -0.07 -12.18 -27.50
N PRO A 105 1.08 -12.74 -27.93
CA PRO A 105 2.03 -12.04 -28.81
C PRO A 105 1.55 -11.90 -30.27
N GLU A 106 0.53 -12.62 -30.71
CA GLU A 106 0.09 -12.64 -32.12
C GLU A 106 -1.31 -12.06 -32.36
N ALA A 107 -2.04 -11.70 -31.30
CA ALA A 107 -3.36 -11.11 -31.45
C ALA A 107 -3.32 -9.75 -32.17
N THR A 108 -4.32 -9.51 -33.00
CA THR A 108 -4.63 -8.21 -33.63
C THR A 108 -5.92 -7.60 -33.06
N THR A 109 -6.63 -8.34 -32.21
CA THR A 109 -7.85 -7.95 -31.51
C THR A 109 -7.82 -8.51 -30.09
N GLN A 110 -8.33 -7.77 -29.11
CA GLN A 110 -8.35 -8.14 -27.68
C GLN A 110 -6.96 -8.42 -27.10
N CYS A 111 -6.02 -7.48 -27.25
CA CYS A 111 -4.70 -7.56 -26.64
C CYS A 111 -4.84 -7.68 -25.12
N GLN A 112 -4.25 -8.72 -24.54
CA GLN A 112 -4.20 -8.91 -23.09
C GLN A 112 -2.85 -8.44 -22.56
N TYR A 113 -2.87 -7.30 -21.88
CA TYR A 113 -1.67 -6.68 -21.32
C TYR A 113 -1.69 -6.70 -19.79
N CYS A 114 -0.60 -7.15 -19.20
CA CYS A 114 -0.37 -7.13 -17.76
C CYS A 114 0.58 -5.97 -17.43
N PRO A 115 0.11 -4.90 -16.75
CA PRO A 115 0.90 -3.70 -16.46
C PRO A 115 1.99 -3.90 -15.40
N VAL A 116 2.00 -5.03 -14.69
CA VAL A 116 2.94 -5.31 -13.61
C VAL A 116 3.69 -6.61 -13.94
N SER A 117 4.99 -6.54 -14.20
CA SER A 117 5.79 -7.74 -14.48
C SER A 117 6.49 -8.32 -13.25
N ASN A 118 6.79 -7.47 -12.27
CA ASN A 118 7.48 -7.84 -11.04
C ASN A 118 6.76 -7.31 -9.80
N SER A 119 6.82 -8.08 -8.72
CA SER A 119 6.40 -7.66 -7.38
C SER A 119 6.97 -6.29 -7.01
N ASP A 120 8.23 -6.04 -7.38
CA ASP A 120 8.97 -4.85 -6.99
C ASP A 120 8.40 -3.57 -7.64
N GLN A 121 7.80 -3.67 -8.84
CA GLN A 121 7.09 -2.54 -9.47
C GLN A 121 5.83 -2.20 -8.68
N PHE A 122 5.09 -3.21 -8.24
CA PHE A 122 3.90 -3.03 -7.39
C PHE A 122 4.29 -2.44 -6.02
N LEU A 123 5.35 -2.94 -5.40
CA LEU A 123 5.84 -2.40 -4.13
C LEU A 123 6.34 -0.95 -4.25
N SER A 124 6.94 -0.58 -5.39
CA SER A 124 7.35 0.81 -5.64
C SER A 124 6.16 1.77 -5.70
N PHE A 125 5.02 1.32 -6.25
CA PHE A 125 3.80 2.12 -6.35
C PHE A 125 3.23 2.48 -4.98
N VAL A 126 3.36 1.58 -4.00
CA VAL A 126 2.90 1.80 -2.62
C VAL A 126 3.96 2.55 -1.79
N ALA A 127 5.06 3.01 -2.39
CA ALA A 127 6.19 3.65 -1.72
C ALA A 127 6.82 2.78 -0.60
N ILE A 128 6.70 1.46 -0.70
CA ILE A 128 7.28 0.51 0.25
C ILE A 128 8.59 0.01 -0.34
N SER A 129 9.68 0.65 0.03
CA SER A 129 11.03 0.23 -0.36
C SER A 129 11.56 -0.86 0.59
N TYR A 130 12.08 -1.95 0.04
CA TYR A 130 12.73 -3.10 0.70
C TYR A 130 13.60 -2.74 1.92
N LEU A 131 14.48 -1.75 1.79
CA LEU A 131 15.43 -1.36 2.84
C LEU A 131 14.77 -0.76 4.11
N HIS A 132 13.53 -0.32 4.02
CA HIS A 132 12.83 0.30 5.14
C HIS A 132 11.92 -0.66 5.91
N GLY A 133 11.73 -1.90 5.44
CA GLY A 133 10.85 -2.89 6.06
C GLY A 133 11.20 -3.16 7.52
N TRP A 134 12.48 -3.43 7.81
CA TRP A 134 12.93 -3.73 9.18
C TRP A 134 12.87 -2.52 10.12
N ARG A 135 13.16 -1.32 9.61
CA ARG A 135 13.06 -0.07 10.38
C ARG A 135 11.61 0.24 10.74
N ASN A 136 10.70 0.09 9.77
CA ASN A 136 9.27 0.34 9.96
C ASN A 136 8.65 -0.71 10.89
N PHE A 137 9.06 -1.98 10.79
CA PHE A 137 8.67 -3.03 11.73
C PHE A 137 9.11 -2.70 13.17
N GLY A 138 10.36 -2.23 13.35
CA GLY A 138 10.85 -1.77 14.65
C GLY A 138 10.04 -0.59 15.22
N LEU A 139 9.64 0.37 14.38
CA LEU A 139 8.82 1.52 14.79
C LEU A 139 7.42 1.10 15.25
N VAL A 140 6.82 0.08 14.64
CA VAL A 140 5.52 -0.46 15.09
C VAL A 140 5.64 -1.07 16.47
N TRP A 141 6.67 -1.89 16.70
CA TRP A 141 6.92 -2.48 18.01
C TRP A 141 7.20 -1.41 19.07
N ALA A 142 7.96 -0.37 18.73
CA ALA A 142 8.16 0.78 19.60
C ALA A 142 6.83 1.47 19.97
N TYR A 143 5.92 1.64 18.99
CA TYR A 143 4.58 2.18 19.23
C TYR A 143 3.73 1.30 20.15
N ILE A 144 3.79 -0.02 19.98
CA ILE A 144 3.07 -0.98 20.84
C ILE A 144 3.62 -0.92 22.27
N CYS A 145 4.95 -0.92 22.43
CA CYS A 145 5.59 -0.83 23.74
C CYS A 145 5.26 0.51 24.42
N PHE A 146 5.36 1.63 23.70
CA PHE A 146 4.99 2.95 24.22
C PHE A 146 3.51 3.00 24.64
N ARG A 147 2.62 2.42 23.84
CA ARG A 147 1.19 2.33 24.16
C ARG A 147 0.97 1.50 25.43
N ASN A 148 1.57 0.32 25.55
CA ASN A 148 1.45 -0.50 26.75
C ASN A 148 2.03 0.18 27.99
N PHE A 149 3.18 0.84 27.85
CA PHE A 149 3.78 1.62 28.94
C PHE A 149 2.86 2.75 29.40
N MET A 150 2.32 3.55 28.48
CA MET A 150 1.33 4.58 28.80
C MET A 150 0.10 4.01 29.51
N ALA A 151 -0.43 2.86 29.05
CA ALA A 151 -1.59 2.23 29.69
C ALA A 151 -1.31 1.85 31.15
N VAL A 152 -0.13 1.28 31.41
CA VAL A 152 0.32 0.92 32.76
C VAL A 152 0.51 2.18 33.62
N VAL A 153 1.17 3.22 33.10
CA VAL A 153 1.37 4.48 33.83
C VAL A 153 0.04 5.13 34.19
N PHE A 154 -0.92 5.19 33.27
CA PHE A 154 -2.26 5.72 33.56
C PHE A 154 -3.00 4.87 34.59
N TYR A 155 -2.92 3.53 34.49
CA TYR A 155 -3.54 2.63 35.47
C TYR A 155 -2.96 2.80 36.89
N TYR A 156 -1.67 3.08 37.03
CA TYR A 156 -1.03 3.31 38.32
C TYR A 156 -1.15 4.76 38.84
N ARG A 157 -1.56 5.71 38.00
CA ARG A 157 -1.72 7.14 38.36
C ARG A 157 -3.18 7.56 38.59
N LEU A 158 -4.13 6.74 38.18
CA LEU A 158 -5.55 6.76 38.57
C LEU A 158 -5.77 5.88 39.80
#